data_AF-A0A2N2JCE1-F1
#
_entry.id   AF-A0A2N2JCE1-F1
#
_cell.length_a   1.000
_cell.length_b   1.000
_cell.length_c   1.000
_cell.angle_alpha   90.00
_cell.angle_beta   90.00
_cell.angle_gamma   90.00
#
_symmetry.space_group_name_H-M   'P 1'
#
loop_
_entity.id
_entity.type
_entity.pdbx_description
1 polymer ?
#
loop_
_entity_poly.entity_id
_entity_poly.type
_entity_poly.pdbx_seq_one_letter_code
_entity_poly.pdbx_strand_id
1 'polypeptide(L)'
;AAVAIAPSYPAARLNLALLLVDEGREADAGALLDADPATPPGPDHAAVMALVRLHLGDLEGADAALQQARAGNTALTAVQSEVEGYLAARKGAWDDAARALDAAHEAAPRDELDRARVRAWFEVGLDRLGRGDVPAARTALAKVVRRKSALVPDDRATLDFANAALQVVASDEPARATHALQQLIRGAAYRGGRFATLRDTGLLYSAYGYLRANAPQKALQALGQVRGDLASAARGMARFARDLIARGAFAKRDYAGAARAWRQLADADPDDVGSRSNLAAALFAAGQRAEAERIWSALVAGGSPPEASYDLAVAADHRGDYKVSWQHLKRYLEASPASGDLARERVRAKERVFGFGAGGGS
;
A
#
# COMPACT_ATOMS: atom_id res chain seq x y z
N ALA A 1 -27.96 -23.07 -42.91
CA ALA A 1 -29.22 -23.73 -43.32
C ALA A 1 -30.47 -22.90 -42.97
N ALA A 2 -30.70 -22.52 -41.70
CA ALA A 2 -31.89 -21.75 -41.31
C ALA A 2 -32.00 -20.34 -41.94
N VAL A 3 -30.89 -19.58 -42.02
CA VAL A 3 -30.87 -18.24 -42.68
C VAL A 3 -31.12 -18.33 -44.19
N ALA A 4 -30.81 -19.45 -44.83
CA ALA A 4 -31.11 -19.67 -46.25
C ALA A 4 -32.59 -20.01 -46.49
N ILE A 5 -33.32 -20.45 -45.47
CA ILE A 5 -34.74 -20.85 -45.53
C ILE A 5 -35.66 -19.66 -45.20
N ALA A 6 -35.26 -18.80 -44.25
CA ALA A 6 -35.98 -17.58 -43.90
C ALA A 6 -35.00 -16.43 -43.58
N PRO A 7 -34.46 -15.75 -44.61
CA PRO A 7 -33.44 -14.71 -44.44
C PRO A 7 -33.91 -13.52 -43.59
N SER A 8 -35.21 -13.30 -43.44
CA SER A 8 -35.82 -12.21 -42.66
C SER A 8 -36.11 -12.56 -41.19
N TYR A 9 -35.82 -13.79 -40.73
CA TYR A 9 -36.14 -14.18 -39.35
C TYR A 9 -35.09 -13.63 -38.37
N PRO A 10 -35.45 -12.70 -37.46
CA PRO A 10 -34.47 -11.99 -36.64
C PRO A 10 -33.61 -12.92 -35.76
N ALA A 11 -34.21 -13.94 -35.14
CA ALA A 11 -33.48 -14.87 -34.27
C ALA A 11 -32.45 -15.74 -35.03
N ALA A 12 -32.73 -16.09 -36.29
CA ALA A 12 -31.78 -16.85 -37.10
C ALA A 12 -30.53 -16.03 -37.46
N ARG A 13 -30.70 -14.71 -37.67
CA ARG A 13 -29.58 -13.79 -37.90
C ARG A 13 -28.78 -13.53 -36.64
N LEU A 14 -29.42 -13.36 -35.48
CA LEU A 14 -28.72 -13.20 -34.20
C LEU A 14 -27.85 -14.42 -33.89
N ASN A 15 -28.39 -15.63 -34.09
CA ASN A 15 -27.62 -16.86 -33.91
C ASN A 15 -26.46 -16.97 -34.90
N LEU A 16 -26.65 -16.56 -36.16
CA LEU A 16 -25.56 -16.54 -37.14
C LEU A 16 -24.51 -15.48 -36.80
N ALA A 17 -24.91 -14.29 -36.35
CA ALA A 17 -23.98 -13.24 -35.93
C ALA A 17 -23.13 -13.70 -34.74
N LEU A 18 -23.71 -14.38 -33.75
CA LEU A 18 -22.96 -14.97 -32.63
C LEU A 18 -21.96 -16.03 -33.11
N LEU A 19 -22.37 -16.92 -34.03
CA LEU A 19 -21.45 -17.90 -34.62
C LEU A 19 -20.31 -17.23 -35.41
N LEU A 20 -20.60 -16.16 -36.15
CA LEU A 20 -19.58 -15.39 -36.87
C LEU A 20 -18.61 -14.71 -35.90
N VAL A 21 -19.08 -14.22 -34.74
CA VAL A 21 -18.20 -13.70 -33.68
C VAL A 21 -17.31 -14.82 -33.11
N ASP A 22 -17.88 -15.99 -32.81
CA ASP A 22 -17.11 -17.15 -32.32
C ASP A 22 -16.05 -17.63 -33.35
N GLU A 23 -16.31 -17.44 -34.65
CA GLU A 23 -15.37 -17.71 -35.75
C GLU A 23 -14.32 -16.60 -35.98
N GLY A 24 -14.37 -15.49 -35.25
CA GLY A 24 -13.49 -14.33 -35.45
C GLY A 24 -13.78 -13.55 -36.75
N ARG A 25 -15.06 -13.55 -37.17
CA ARG A 25 -15.57 -12.88 -38.38
C ARG A 25 -16.50 -11.74 -38.01
N GLU A 26 -16.04 -10.84 -37.15
CA GLU A 26 -16.87 -9.82 -36.52
C GLU A 26 -17.33 -8.74 -37.52
N ALA A 27 -16.56 -8.48 -38.59
CA ALA A 27 -16.97 -7.60 -39.67
C ALA A 27 -18.17 -8.17 -40.45
N ASP A 28 -18.18 -9.49 -40.69
CA ASP A 28 -19.31 -10.16 -41.34
C ASP A 28 -20.54 -10.20 -40.42
N ALA A 29 -20.32 -10.39 -39.12
CA ALA A 29 -21.37 -10.33 -38.11
C ALA A 29 -22.01 -8.93 -38.05
N GLY A 30 -21.20 -7.86 -38.08
CA GLY A 30 -21.67 -6.47 -38.11
C GLY A 30 -22.47 -6.17 -39.37
N ALA A 31 -21.93 -6.50 -40.54
CA ALA A 31 -22.63 -6.31 -41.81
C ALA A 31 -23.96 -7.08 -41.87
N LEU A 32 -24.02 -8.30 -41.32
CA LEU A 32 -25.25 -9.08 -41.23
C LEU A 32 -26.32 -8.40 -40.37
N LEU A 33 -25.93 -7.74 -39.28
CA LEU A 33 -26.84 -7.06 -38.38
C LEU A 33 -27.25 -5.67 -38.90
N ASP A 34 -26.38 -4.95 -39.61
CA ASP A 34 -26.65 -3.63 -40.20
C ASP A 34 -27.52 -3.69 -41.47
N ALA A 35 -27.57 -4.84 -42.15
CA ALA A 35 -28.19 -4.98 -43.48
C ALA A 35 -29.73 -4.90 -43.53
N ASP A 36 -30.45 -4.77 -42.41
CA ASP A 36 -31.92 -4.79 -42.42
C ASP A 36 -32.59 -3.66 -41.61
N PRO A 37 -33.13 -2.63 -42.29
CA PRO A 37 -33.86 -1.53 -41.66
C PRO A 37 -35.34 -1.85 -41.38
N ALA A 38 -35.87 -3.02 -41.75
CA ALA A 38 -37.31 -3.26 -41.78
C ALA A 38 -37.94 -3.61 -40.42
N THR A 39 -37.16 -3.85 -39.37
CA THR A 39 -37.67 -4.04 -38.00
C THR A 39 -36.74 -3.33 -37.02
N PRO A 40 -37.25 -2.42 -36.16
CA PRO A 40 -36.40 -1.74 -35.18
C PRO A 40 -35.72 -2.80 -34.30
N PRO A 41 -34.40 -2.67 -34.06
CA PRO A 41 -33.65 -3.68 -33.33
C PRO A 41 -34.23 -3.83 -31.92
N GLY A 42 -34.68 -5.05 -31.60
CA GLY A 42 -35.11 -5.40 -30.26
C GLY A 42 -33.91 -5.50 -29.29
N PRO A 43 -34.16 -5.66 -27.97
CA PRO A 43 -33.09 -5.68 -26.98
C PRO A 43 -32.06 -6.80 -27.19
N ASP A 44 -32.48 -7.97 -27.69
CA ASP A 44 -31.55 -9.06 -28.03
C ASP A 44 -30.62 -8.70 -29.21
N HIS A 45 -31.13 -7.97 -30.20
CA HIS A 45 -30.30 -7.45 -31.29
C HIS A 45 -29.28 -6.46 -30.76
N ALA A 46 -29.72 -5.54 -29.90
CA ALA A 46 -28.83 -4.57 -29.29
C ALA A 46 -27.72 -5.23 -28.45
N ALA A 47 -28.03 -6.32 -27.73
CA ALA A 47 -27.03 -7.08 -26.97
C ALA A 47 -25.96 -7.71 -27.88
N VAL A 48 -26.37 -8.38 -28.97
CA VAL A 48 -25.43 -9.00 -29.93
C VAL A 48 -24.63 -7.93 -30.67
N MET A 49 -25.26 -6.82 -31.06
CA MET A 49 -24.57 -5.68 -31.69
C MET A 49 -23.53 -5.07 -30.75
N ALA A 50 -23.82 -4.99 -29.45
CA ALA A 50 -22.87 -4.50 -28.46
C ALA A 50 -21.63 -5.40 -28.38
N LEU A 51 -21.81 -6.72 -28.45
CA LEU A 51 -20.71 -7.69 -28.50
C LEU A 51 -19.89 -7.54 -29.79
N VAL A 52 -20.53 -7.48 -30.95
CA VAL A 52 -19.84 -7.31 -32.24
C VAL A 52 -18.99 -6.03 -32.24
N ARG A 53 -19.56 -4.90 -31.83
CA ARG A 53 -18.85 -3.61 -31.77
C ARG A 53 -17.69 -3.63 -30.80
N LEU A 54 -17.84 -4.31 -29.65
CA LEU A 54 -16.77 -4.49 -28.69
C LEU A 54 -15.57 -5.23 -29.32
N HIS A 55 -15.82 -6.33 -30.03
CA HIS A 55 -14.76 -7.09 -30.71
C HIS A 55 -14.10 -6.31 -31.84
N LEU A 56 -14.86 -5.48 -32.55
CA LEU A 56 -14.35 -4.54 -33.56
C LEU A 56 -13.57 -3.35 -32.96
N GLY A 57 -13.56 -3.20 -31.64
CA GLY A 57 -12.90 -2.09 -30.94
C GLY A 57 -13.70 -0.78 -30.91
N ASP A 58 -14.94 -0.77 -31.40
CA ASP A 58 -15.88 0.34 -31.31
C ASP A 58 -16.53 0.40 -29.92
N LEU A 59 -15.79 0.96 -28.95
CA LEU A 59 -16.22 1.00 -27.56
C LEU A 59 -17.45 1.90 -27.33
N GLU A 60 -17.54 3.02 -28.07
CA GLU A 60 -18.67 3.95 -27.96
C GLU A 60 -19.94 3.32 -28.53
N GLY A 61 -19.85 2.71 -29.71
CA GLY A 61 -20.97 2.01 -30.31
C GLY A 61 -21.38 0.77 -29.53
N ALA A 62 -20.44 0.07 -28.89
CA ALA A 62 -20.73 -1.04 -27.99
C ALA A 62 -21.49 -0.57 -26.73
N ASP A 63 -21.05 0.53 -26.10
CA ASP A 63 -21.73 1.11 -24.94
C ASP A 63 -23.15 1.57 -25.30
N ALA A 64 -23.32 2.25 -26.43
CA ALA A 64 -24.63 2.70 -26.91
C ALA A 64 -25.60 1.52 -27.16
N ALA A 65 -25.12 0.47 -27.83
CA ALA A 65 -25.91 -0.74 -28.09
C ALA A 65 -26.24 -1.49 -26.77
N LEU A 66 -25.31 -1.51 -25.82
CA LEU A 66 -25.55 -2.08 -24.50
C LEU A 66 -26.63 -1.31 -23.71
N GLN A 67 -26.64 0.03 -23.77
CA GLN A 67 -27.70 0.81 -23.13
C GLN A 67 -29.08 0.53 -23.76
N GLN A 68 -29.14 0.36 -25.08
CA GLN A 68 -30.36 -0.05 -25.77
C GLN A 68 -30.81 -1.45 -25.34
N ALA A 69 -29.87 -2.39 -25.19
CA ALA A 69 -30.16 -3.74 -24.71
C ALA A 69 -30.74 -3.74 -23.30
N ARG A 70 -30.22 -2.88 -22.39
CA ARG A 70 -30.71 -2.69 -21.01
C ARG A 70 -32.08 -2.05 -20.93
N ALA A 71 -32.37 -1.13 -21.86
CA ALA A 71 -33.65 -0.43 -21.89
C ALA A 71 -34.81 -1.36 -22.29
N GLY A 72 -34.52 -2.44 -23.01
CA GLY A 72 -35.46 -3.54 -23.22
C GLY A 72 -35.13 -4.75 -22.35
N ASN A 73 -36.10 -5.64 -22.15
CA ASN A 73 -35.87 -6.86 -21.38
C ASN A 73 -35.23 -7.93 -22.30
N THR A 74 -33.90 -7.96 -22.41
CA THR A 74 -33.20 -8.96 -23.22
C THR A 74 -33.21 -10.34 -22.56
N ALA A 75 -33.38 -11.39 -23.37
CA ALA A 75 -33.18 -12.77 -22.94
C ALA A 75 -31.70 -13.17 -22.93
N LEU A 76 -30.82 -12.38 -23.56
CA LEU A 76 -29.38 -12.63 -23.71
C LEU A 76 -28.57 -12.00 -22.57
N THR A 77 -28.98 -12.23 -21.32
CA THR A 77 -28.36 -11.64 -20.12
C THR A 77 -26.88 -12.02 -19.97
N ALA A 78 -26.48 -13.22 -20.43
CA ALA A 78 -25.08 -13.65 -20.45
C ALA A 78 -24.21 -12.79 -21.38
N VAL A 79 -24.71 -12.52 -22.59
CA VAL A 79 -24.04 -11.66 -23.58
C VAL A 79 -23.97 -10.22 -23.08
N GLN A 80 -25.06 -9.72 -22.50
CA GLN A 80 -25.07 -8.40 -21.88
C GLN A 80 -24.00 -8.27 -20.79
N SER A 81 -23.94 -9.24 -19.87
CA SER A 81 -22.97 -9.26 -18.77
C SER A 81 -21.52 -9.39 -19.27
N GLU A 82 -21.31 -10.13 -20.35
CA GLU A 82 -20.00 -10.25 -21.00
C GLU A 82 -19.52 -8.90 -21.55
N VAL A 83 -20.37 -8.21 -22.32
CA VAL A 83 -20.04 -6.90 -22.88
C VAL A 83 -19.79 -5.88 -21.76
N GLU A 84 -20.63 -5.87 -20.73
CA GLU A 84 -20.44 -5.04 -19.54
C GLU A 84 -19.09 -5.28 -18.88
N GLY A 85 -18.72 -6.54 -18.71
CA GLY A 85 -17.46 -6.97 -18.14
C GLY A 85 -16.25 -6.43 -18.90
N TYR A 86 -16.23 -6.63 -20.21
CA TYR A 86 -15.14 -6.17 -21.05
C TYR A 86 -15.08 -4.63 -21.19
N LEU A 87 -16.21 -3.94 -21.31
CA LEU A 87 -16.24 -2.48 -21.33
C LEU A 87 -15.74 -1.88 -20.00
N ALA A 88 -16.15 -2.45 -18.87
CA ALA A 88 -15.65 -2.05 -17.56
C ALA A 88 -14.14 -2.28 -17.43
N ALA A 89 -13.64 -3.43 -17.91
CA ALA A 89 -12.20 -3.72 -17.93
C ALA A 89 -11.42 -2.70 -18.77
N ARG A 90 -11.93 -2.32 -19.95
CA ARG A 90 -11.32 -1.27 -20.80
C ARG A 90 -11.27 0.10 -20.12
N LYS A 91 -12.28 0.41 -19.31
CA LYS A 91 -12.35 1.64 -18.49
C LYS A 91 -11.54 1.57 -17.19
N GLY A 92 -10.92 0.42 -16.87
CA GLY A 92 -10.22 0.19 -15.60
C GLY A 92 -11.13 0.03 -14.39
N ALA A 93 -12.45 -0.13 -14.60
CA ALA A 93 -13.44 -0.36 -13.55
C ALA A 93 -13.46 -1.85 -13.16
N TRP A 94 -12.37 -2.32 -12.56
CA TRP A 94 -12.11 -3.75 -12.36
C TRP A 94 -13.13 -4.47 -11.46
N ASP A 95 -13.72 -3.78 -10.47
CA ASP A 95 -14.79 -4.35 -9.64
C ASP A 95 -16.06 -4.65 -10.45
N ASP A 96 -16.44 -3.71 -11.32
CA ASP A 96 -17.59 -3.88 -12.21
C ASP A 96 -17.31 -4.96 -13.25
N ALA A 97 -16.09 -4.94 -13.81
CA ALA A 97 -15.62 -5.95 -14.75
C ALA A 97 -15.71 -7.36 -14.15
N ALA A 98 -15.16 -7.54 -12.94
CA ALA A 98 -15.12 -8.85 -12.29
C ALA A 98 -16.52 -9.37 -11.96
N ARG A 99 -17.43 -8.51 -11.49
CA ARG A 99 -18.83 -8.89 -11.20
C ARG A 99 -19.61 -9.27 -12.47
N ALA A 100 -19.47 -8.48 -13.53
CA ALA A 100 -20.18 -8.74 -14.78
C ALA A 100 -19.64 -9.99 -15.48
N LEU A 101 -18.32 -10.24 -15.45
CA LEU A 101 -17.72 -11.47 -15.96
C LEU A 101 -18.03 -12.70 -15.10
N ASP A 102 -18.17 -12.57 -13.78
CA ASP A 102 -18.70 -13.62 -12.90
C ASP A 102 -20.12 -14.02 -13.38
N ALA A 103 -21.02 -13.05 -13.56
CA ALA A 103 -22.38 -13.28 -14.01
C ALA A 103 -22.46 -13.89 -15.42
N ALA A 104 -21.64 -13.41 -16.35
CA ALA A 104 -21.56 -13.95 -17.71
C ALA A 104 -21.12 -15.42 -17.71
N HIS A 105 -20.10 -15.76 -16.92
CA HIS A 105 -19.59 -17.12 -16.81
C HIS A 105 -20.56 -18.06 -16.09
N GLU A 106 -21.28 -17.58 -15.07
CA GLU A 106 -22.31 -18.37 -14.38
C GLU A 106 -23.47 -18.73 -15.31
N ALA A 107 -23.87 -17.79 -16.18
CA ALA A 107 -24.94 -18.01 -17.15
C ALA A 107 -24.51 -18.87 -18.34
N ALA A 108 -23.29 -18.71 -18.83
CA ALA A 108 -22.76 -19.45 -19.98
C ALA A 108 -21.24 -19.75 -19.83
N PRO A 109 -20.87 -20.84 -19.14
CA PRO A 109 -19.46 -21.16 -18.88
C PRO A 109 -18.66 -21.40 -20.17
N ARG A 110 -17.63 -20.58 -20.39
CA ARG A 110 -16.67 -20.69 -21.49
C ARG A 110 -15.25 -20.44 -20.99
N ASP A 111 -14.26 -21.10 -21.59
CA ASP A 111 -12.84 -20.96 -21.20
C ASP A 111 -12.33 -19.53 -21.36
N GLU A 112 -12.78 -18.82 -22.39
CA GLU A 112 -12.44 -17.42 -22.62
C GLU A 112 -12.97 -16.52 -21.49
N LEU A 113 -14.25 -16.70 -21.11
CA LEU A 113 -14.84 -16.00 -19.97
C LEU A 113 -14.16 -16.35 -18.65
N ASP A 114 -13.74 -17.61 -18.45
CA ASP A 114 -12.96 -17.98 -17.27
C ASP A 114 -11.63 -17.21 -17.21
N ARG A 115 -10.89 -17.15 -18.33
CA ARG A 115 -9.65 -16.36 -18.43
C ARG A 115 -9.89 -14.87 -18.17
N ALA A 116 -10.92 -14.28 -18.79
CA ALA A 116 -11.26 -12.87 -18.61
C ALA A 116 -11.62 -12.55 -17.16
N ARG A 117 -12.48 -13.36 -16.54
CA ARG A 117 -12.84 -13.26 -15.12
C ARG A 117 -11.62 -13.36 -14.21
N VAL A 118 -10.76 -14.35 -14.43
CA VAL A 118 -9.55 -14.56 -13.62
C VAL A 118 -8.63 -13.34 -13.74
N ARG A 119 -8.48 -12.75 -14.93
CA ARG A 119 -7.74 -11.50 -15.12
C ARG A 119 -8.40 -10.33 -14.40
N ALA A 120 -9.72 -10.17 -14.47
CA ALA A 120 -10.42 -9.09 -13.79
C ALA A 120 -10.24 -9.17 -12.26
N TRP A 121 -10.42 -10.35 -11.65
CA TRP A 121 -10.17 -10.56 -10.22
C TRP A 121 -8.71 -10.36 -9.82
N PHE A 122 -7.77 -10.65 -10.73
CA PHE A 122 -6.35 -10.37 -10.53
C PHE A 122 -6.10 -8.86 -10.43
N GLU A 123 -6.65 -8.06 -11.34
CA GLU A 123 -6.54 -6.60 -11.30
C GLU A 123 -7.23 -5.99 -10.08
N VAL A 124 -8.43 -6.47 -9.70
CA VAL A 124 -9.09 -6.07 -8.44
C VAL A 124 -8.16 -6.33 -7.24
N GLY A 125 -7.55 -7.51 -7.20
CA GLY A 125 -6.62 -7.86 -6.12
C GLY A 125 -5.40 -6.96 -6.05
N LEU A 126 -4.81 -6.59 -7.19
CA LEU A 126 -3.68 -5.67 -7.26
C LEU A 126 -4.07 -4.23 -6.89
N ASP A 127 -5.21 -3.72 -7.37
CA ASP A 127 -5.72 -2.39 -7.00
C ASP A 127 -5.93 -2.28 -5.49
N ARG A 128 -6.61 -3.27 -4.88
CA ARG A 128 -6.85 -3.29 -3.43
C ARG A 128 -5.55 -3.38 -2.64
N LEU A 129 -4.59 -4.17 -3.10
CA LEU A 129 -3.27 -4.23 -2.47
C LEU A 129 -2.54 -2.89 -2.54
N GLY A 130 -2.59 -2.21 -3.69
CA GLY A 130 -2.00 -0.88 -3.88
C GLY A 130 -2.60 0.20 -2.99
N ARG A 131 -3.91 0.10 -2.70
CA ARG A 131 -4.61 0.99 -1.75
C ARG A 131 -4.41 0.62 -0.28
N GLY A 132 -3.77 -0.51 0.01
CA GLY A 132 -3.55 -1.01 1.37
C GLY A 132 -4.76 -1.74 1.99
N ASP A 133 -5.80 -2.06 1.21
CA ASP A 133 -6.94 -2.87 1.66
C ASP A 133 -6.58 -4.37 1.61
N VAL A 134 -5.80 -4.79 2.61
CA VAL A 134 -5.24 -6.14 2.72
C VAL A 134 -6.34 -7.23 2.76
N PRO A 135 -7.43 -7.09 3.53
CA PRO A 135 -8.52 -8.09 3.53
C PRO A 135 -9.20 -8.23 2.16
N ALA A 136 -9.53 -7.13 1.49
CA ALA A 136 -10.17 -7.19 0.17
C ALA A 136 -9.22 -7.75 -0.89
N ALA A 137 -7.95 -7.33 -0.89
CA ALA A 137 -6.94 -7.84 -1.81
C ALA A 137 -6.76 -9.35 -1.67
N ARG A 138 -6.68 -9.86 -0.43
CA ARG A 138 -6.62 -11.30 -0.16
C ARG A 138 -7.83 -12.04 -0.70
N THR A 139 -9.02 -11.48 -0.51
CA THR A 139 -10.28 -12.09 -0.96
C THR A 139 -10.32 -12.18 -2.48
N ALA A 140 -9.95 -11.11 -3.19
CA ALA A 140 -9.89 -11.08 -4.64
C ALA A 140 -8.84 -12.05 -5.20
N LEU A 141 -7.59 -12.00 -4.71
CA LEU A 141 -6.51 -12.87 -5.20
C LEU A 141 -6.74 -14.35 -4.88
N ALA A 142 -7.46 -14.69 -3.82
CA ALA A 142 -7.85 -16.07 -3.53
C ALA A 142 -8.73 -16.68 -4.63
N LYS A 143 -9.56 -15.88 -5.31
CA LYS A 143 -10.34 -16.33 -6.47
C LYS A 143 -9.45 -16.70 -7.66
N VAL A 144 -8.33 -15.99 -7.82
CA VAL A 144 -7.36 -16.17 -8.90
C VAL A 144 -6.46 -17.40 -8.69
N VAL A 145 -6.01 -17.63 -7.45
CA VAL A 145 -5.07 -18.72 -7.11
C VAL A 145 -5.57 -20.09 -7.56
N ARG A 146 -6.88 -20.36 -7.43
CA ARG A 146 -7.51 -21.63 -7.84
C ARG A 146 -7.50 -21.88 -9.36
N ARG A 147 -7.21 -20.84 -10.13
CA ARG A 147 -7.21 -20.82 -11.60
C ARG A 147 -5.92 -20.23 -12.15
N LYS A 148 -4.82 -20.35 -11.40
CA LYS A 148 -3.50 -19.79 -11.78
C LYS A 148 -3.03 -20.20 -13.18
N SER A 149 -3.41 -21.38 -13.69
CA SER A 149 -3.08 -21.83 -15.05
C SER A 149 -3.70 -20.98 -16.17
N ALA A 150 -4.78 -20.25 -15.89
CA ALA A 150 -5.44 -19.35 -16.83
C ALA A 150 -4.68 -18.03 -17.06
N LEU A 151 -3.69 -17.73 -16.21
CA LEU A 151 -2.86 -16.54 -16.30
C LEU A 151 -1.63 -16.78 -17.18
N VAL A 152 -1.22 -15.73 -17.91
CA VAL A 152 0.06 -15.72 -18.64
C VAL A 152 1.25 -15.79 -17.65
N PRO A 153 2.45 -16.23 -18.07
CA PRO A 153 3.60 -16.41 -17.17
C PRO A 153 3.93 -15.20 -16.28
N ASP A 154 3.80 -13.99 -16.82
CA ASP A 154 4.05 -12.74 -16.09
C ASP A 154 3.06 -12.50 -14.96
N ASP A 155 1.77 -12.60 -15.26
CA ASP A 155 0.71 -12.43 -14.28
C ASP A 155 0.84 -13.49 -13.18
N ARG A 156 1.24 -14.71 -13.52
CA ARG A 156 1.50 -15.76 -12.53
C ARG A 156 2.63 -15.36 -11.58
N ALA A 157 3.73 -14.80 -12.08
CA ALA A 157 4.83 -14.31 -11.25
C ALA A 157 4.38 -13.12 -10.39
N THR A 158 3.57 -12.21 -10.92
CA THR A 158 3.02 -11.08 -10.17
C THR A 158 2.02 -11.53 -9.10
N LEU A 159 1.19 -12.54 -9.38
CA LEU A 159 0.28 -13.16 -8.43
C LEU A 159 1.03 -13.84 -7.28
N ASP A 160 2.08 -14.61 -7.60
CA ASP A 160 2.92 -15.25 -6.58
C ASP A 160 3.57 -14.20 -5.67
N PHE A 161 4.06 -13.11 -6.27
CA PHE A 161 4.60 -11.98 -5.54
C PHE A 161 3.56 -11.33 -4.64
N ALA A 162 2.38 -10.98 -5.17
CA ALA A 162 1.32 -10.31 -4.43
C ALA A 162 0.84 -11.15 -3.23
N ASN A 163 0.68 -12.46 -3.43
CA ASN A 163 0.33 -13.39 -2.34
C ASN A 163 1.41 -13.47 -1.26
N ALA A 164 2.70 -13.55 -1.65
CA ALA A 164 3.80 -13.56 -0.70
C ALA A 164 3.89 -12.23 0.08
N ALA A 165 3.70 -11.08 -0.58
CA ALA A 165 3.65 -9.77 0.06
C ALA A 165 2.48 -9.66 1.06
N LEU A 166 1.28 -10.13 0.69
CA LEU A 166 0.13 -10.18 1.58
C LEU A 166 0.39 -11.04 2.83
N GLN A 167 1.11 -12.15 2.69
CA GLN A 167 1.50 -12.95 3.84
C GLN A 167 2.44 -12.18 4.77
N VAL A 168 3.38 -11.39 4.24
CA VAL A 168 4.25 -10.56 5.09
C VAL A 168 3.44 -9.53 5.88
N VAL A 169 2.45 -8.90 5.24
CA VAL A 169 1.66 -7.85 5.89
C VAL A 169 0.74 -8.40 6.98
N ALA A 170 0.11 -9.54 6.75
CA ALA A 170 -0.96 -10.03 7.61
C ALA A 170 -0.69 -11.37 8.30
N SER A 171 0.54 -11.88 8.27
CA SER A 171 0.95 -13.03 9.09
C SER A 171 1.29 -12.61 10.53
N ASP A 172 0.99 -13.49 11.47
CA ASP A 172 1.46 -13.45 12.86
C ASP A 172 2.92 -13.91 12.99
N GLU A 173 3.48 -14.53 11.94
CA GLU A 173 4.89 -14.95 11.82
C GLU A 173 5.60 -14.13 10.72
N PRO A 174 5.76 -12.80 10.87
CA PRO A 174 6.27 -11.93 9.82
C PRO A 174 7.68 -12.33 9.35
N ALA A 175 8.53 -12.90 10.21
CA ALA A 175 9.85 -13.38 9.84
C ALA A 175 9.81 -14.54 8.84
N ARG A 176 8.90 -15.50 9.03
CA ARG A 176 8.74 -16.66 8.16
C ARG A 176 8.17 -16.24 6.80
N ALA A 177 7.12 -15.42 6.81
CA ALA A 177 6.55 -14.86 5.59
C ALA A 177 7.59 -14.04 4.80
N THR A 178 8.40 -13.25 5.50
CA THR A 178 9.50 -12.47 4.89
C THR A 178 10.54 -13.37 4.24
N HIS A 179 10.91 -14.47 4.90
CA HIS A 179 11.84 -15.44 4.32
C HIS A 179 11.29 -16.04 3.03
N ALA A 180 10.01 -16.43 3.02
CA ALA A 180 9.36 -16.96 1.82
C ALA A 180 9.37 -15.94 0.67
N LEU A 181 9.04 -14.68 0.95
CA LEU A 181 9.11 -13.59 -0.05
C LEU A 181 10.54 -13.40 -0.57
N GLN A 182 11.56 -13.41 0.30
CA GLN A 182 12.96 -13.31 -0.10
C GLN A 182 13.40 -14.45 -1.02
N GLN A 183 12.98 -15.69 -0.75
CA GLN A 183 13.27 -16.82 -1.62
C GLN A 183 12.61 -16.65 -2.99
N LEU A 184 11.35 -16.20 -3.01
CA LEU A 184 10.61 -15.94 -4.23
C LEU A 184 11.34 -14.92 -5.13
N ILE A 185 11.65 -13.73 -4.61
CA ILE A 185 12.24 -12.64 -5.41
C ILE A 185 13.71 -12.88 -5.80
N ARG A 186 14.38 -13.90 -5.23
CA ARG A 186 15.72 -14.37 -5.65
C ARG A 186 15.66 -15.45 -6.73
N GLY A 187 14.46 -16.00 -6.97
CA GLY A 187 14.20 -17.00 -8.00
C GLY A 187 14.49 -16.49 -9.40
N ALA A 188 14.72 -17.42 -10.33
CA ALA A 188 15.12 -17.10 -11.71
C ALA A 188 14.13 -16.15 -12.42
N ALA A 189 12.84 -16.25 -12.11
CA ALA A 189 11.80 -15.39 -12.67
C ALA A 189 12.04 -13.89 -12.42
N TYR A 190 12.71 -13.51 -11.32
CA TYR A 190 12.89 -12.10 -10.91
C TYR A 190 14.30 -11.55 -11.13
N ARG A 191 15.21 -12.32 -11.76
CA ARG A 191 16.62 -11.90 -11.95
C ARG A 191 16.81 -10.90 -13.10
N GLY A 192 15.87 -10.83 -14.05
CA GLY A 192 15.93 -9.93 -15.20
C GLY A 192 15.37 -8.53 -14.91
N GLY A 193 15.67 -7.57 -15.80
CA GLY A 193 15.17 -6.19 -15.72
C GLY A 193 13.64 -6.08 -15.76
N ARG A 194 12.97 -7.04 -16.41
CA ARG A 194 11.49 -7.10 -16.53
C ARG A 194 10.76 -7.02 -15.18
N PHE A 195 11.32 -7.61 -14.14
CA PHE A 195 10.72 -7.65 -12.80
C PHE A 195 11.52 -6.83 -11.78
N ALA A 196 12.37 -5.91 -12.22
CA ALA A 196 13.21 -5.12 -11.32
C ALA A 196 12.37 -4.34 -10.30
N THR A 197 11.30 -3.68 -10.74
CA THR A 197 10.39 -2.95 -9.86
C THR A 197 9.72 -3.88 -8.84
N LEU A 198 9.21 -5.04 -9.27
CA LEU A 198 8.58 -6.01 -8.37
C LEU A 198 9.57 -6.56 -7.34
N ARG A 199 10.80 -6.87 -7.76
CA ARG A 199 11.87 -7.29 -6.86
C ARG A 199 12.17 -6.21 -5.81
N ASP A 200 12.30 -4.96 -6.23
CA ASP A 200 12.61 -3.84 -5.35
C ASP A 200 11.45 -3.52 -4.39
N THR A 201 10.19 -3.63 -4.85
CA THR A 201 9.01 -3.62 -3.97
C THR A 201 9.04 -4.78 -2.97
N GLY A 202 9.46 -5.97 -3.40
CA GLY A 202 9.65 -7.13 -2.53
C GLY A 202 10.67 -6.91 -1.42
N LEU A 203 11.74 -6.18 -1.72
CA LEU A 203 12.73 -5.77 -0.73
C LEU A 203 12.14 -4.81 0.32
N LEU A 204 11.27 -3.87 -0.09
CA LEU A 204 10.55 -3.01 0.85
C LEU A 204 9.61 -3.82 1.76
N TYR A 205 8.80 -4.73 1.20
CA TYR A 205 7.96 -5.61 2.01
C TYR A 205 8.79 -6.49 2.95
N SER A 206 9.92 -7.00 2.47
CA SER A 206 10.83 -7.80 3.31
C SER A 206 11.38 -6.98 4.48
N ALA A 207 11.78 -5.73 4.22
CA ALA A 207 12.24 -4.83 5.26
C ALA A 207 11.13 -4.55 6.28
N TYR A 208 9.90 -4.28 5.83
CA TYR A 208 8.73 -4.13 6.70
C TYR A 208 8.49 -5.36 7.57
N GLY A 209 8.51 -6.56 6.98
CA GLY A 209 8.34 -7.81 7.73
C GLY A 209 9.46 -8.05 8.75
N TYR A 210 10.71 -7.72 8.42
CA TYR A 210 11.80 -7.75 9.40
C TYR A 210 11.62 -6.75 10.54
N LEU A 211 11.09 -5.55 10.27
CA LEU A 211 10.79 -4.57 11.31
C LEU A 211 9.68 -5.07 12.24
N ARG A 212 8.61 -5.67 11.70
CA ARG A 212 7.56 -6.32 12.52
C ARG A 212 8.12 -7.46 13.38
N ALA A 213 9.13 -8.16 12.87
CA ALA A 213 9.84 -9.22 13.60
C ALA A 213 10.94 -8.71 14.54
N ASN A 214 11.03 -7.39 14.79
CA ASN A 214 12.09 -6.76 15.59
C ASN A 214 13.52 -7.13 15.15
N ALA A 215 13.74 -7.22 13.83
CA ALA A 215 15.02 -7.56 13.21
C ALA A 215 15.54 -6.41 12.31
N PRO A 216 15.76 -5.20 12.86
CA PRO A 216 16.05 -3.99 12.06
C PRO A 216 17.35 -4.07 11.25
N GLN A 217 18.35 -4.87 11.66
CA GLN A 217 19.57 -5.07 10.88
C GLN A 217 19.29 -5.79 9.55
N LYS A 218 18.40 -6.80 9.57
CA LYS A 218 17.98 -7.50 8.34
C LYS A 218 17.14 -6.58 7.46
N ALA A 219 16.32 -5.71 8.08
CA ALA A 219 15.60 -4.68 7.34
C ALA A 219 16.57 -3.75 6.59
N LEU A 220 17.60 -3.22 7.27
CA LEU A 220 18.62 -2.38 6.63
C LEU A 220 19.35 -3.09 5.48
N GLN A 221 19.66 -4.38 5.63
CA GLN A 221 20.26 -5.16 4.55
C GLN A 221 19.36 -5.23 3.31
N ALA A 222 18.05 -5.49 3.50
CA ALA A 222 17.10 -5.51 2.40
C ALA A 222 16.93 -4.13 1.75
N LEU A 223 16.82 -3.07 2.56
CA LEU A 223 16.66 -1.69 2.08
C LEU A 223 17.88 -1.21 1.28
N GLY A 224 19.09 -1.63 1.65
CA GLY A 224 20.32 -1.33 0.93
C GLY A 224 20.39 -1.91 -0.48
N GLN A 225 19.46 -2.80 -0.85
CA GLN A 225 19.37 -3.41 -2.18
C GLN A 225 18.32 -2.74 -3.07
N VAL A 226 17.44 -1.88 -2.53
CA VAL A 226 16.41 -1.17 -3.31
C VAL A 226 17.05 -0.13 -4.23
N ARG A 227 16.59 -0.04 -5.48
CA ARG A 227 17.08 0.90 -6.50
C ARG A 227 15.92 1.72 -7.10
N GLY A 228 16.27 2.65 -7.97
CA GLY A 228 15.32 3.45 -8.74
C GLY A 228 14.37 4.30 -7.88
N ASP A 229 13.14 4.41 -8.34
CA ASP A 229 12.12 5.31 -7.77
C ASP A 229 11.74 4.97 -6.32
N LEU A 230 11.96 3.72 -5.91
CA LEU A 230 11.68 3.24 -4.56
C LEU A 230 12.78 3.58 -3.54
N ALA A 231 13.91 4.14 -3.98
CA ALA A 231 15.02 4.48 -3.09
C ALA A 231 14.64 5.51 -2.02
N SER A 232 13.71 6.43 -2.31
CA SER A 232 13.25 7.41 -1.32
C SER A 232 12.46 6.76 -0.19
N ALA A 233 11.51 5.89 -0.53
CA ALA A 233 10.77 5.09 0.45
C ALA A 233 11.72 4.22 1.28
N ALA A 234 12.72 3.61 0.64
CA ALA A 234 13.72 2.79 1.33
C ALA A 234 14.54 3.60 2.35
N ARG A 235 14.93 4.84 2.02
CA ARG A 235 15.64 5.75 2.95
C ARG A 235 14.78 6.07 4.18
N GLY A 236 13.48 6.34 3.98
CA GLY A 236 12.55 6.57 5.09
C GLY A 236 12.48 5.38 6.05
N MET A 237 12.26 4.18 5.52
CA MET A 237 12.26 2.95 6.33
C MET A 237 13.62 2.69 7.00
N ALA A 238 14.72 3.02 6.33
CA ALA A 238 16.06 2.83 6.89
C ALA A 238 16.33 3.76 8.07
N ARG A 239 15.81 5.00 8.06
CA ARG A 239 15.87 5.88 9.24
C ARG A 239 15.13 5.26 10.43
N PHE A 240 13.91 4.78 10.21
CA PHE A 240 13.14 4.10 11.26
C PHE A 240 13.85 2.85 11.80
N ALA A 241 14.42 2.02 10.92
CA ALA A 241 15.20 0.84 11.33
C ALA A 241 16.41 1.21 12.19
N ARG A 242 17.15 2.28 11.86
CA ARG A 242 18.27 2.79 12.66
C ARG A 242 17.81 3.31 14.02
N ASP A 243 16.67 4.01 14.08
CA ASP A 243 16.11 4.48 15.36
C ASP A 243 15.77 3.30 16.28
N LEU A 244 15.15 2.24 15.75
CA LEU A 244 14.91 1.02 16.53
C LEU A 244 16.20 0.36 17.04
N ILE A 245 17.27 0.34 16.23
CA ILE A 245 18.59 -0.15 16.67
C ILE A 245 19.12 0.71 17.81
N ALA A 246 19.05 2.04 17.69
CA ALA A 246 19.52 2.97 18.70
C ALA A 246 18.76 2.80 20.03
N ARG A 247 17.42 2.71 19.98
CA ARG A 247 16.58 2.39 21.15
C ARG A 247 16.92 1.05 21.77
N GLY A 248 17.14 0.02 20.96
CA GLY A 248 17.55 -1.29 21.43
C GLY A 248 18.91 -1.29 22.13
N ALA A 249 19.88 -0.53 21.61
CA ALA A 249 21.18 -0.33 22.26
C ALA A 249 21.01 0.42 23.60
N PHE A 250 20.22 1.49 23.62
CA PHE A 250 19.94 2.26 24.83
C PHE A 250 19.28 1.40 25.92
N ALA A 251 18.28 0.59 25.57
CA ALA A 251 17.61 -0.31 26.50
C ALA A 251 18.56 -1.37 27.09
N LYS A 252 19.57 -1.79 26.33
CA LYS A 252 20.65 -2.69 26.78
C LYS A 252 21.77 -1.97 27.56
N ARG A 253 21.62 -0.67 27.82
CA ARG A 253 22.63 0.20 28.43
C ARG A 253 23.91 0.34 27.62
N ASP A 254 23.89 -0.01 26.33
CA ASP A 254 24.94 0.36 25.38
C ASP A 254 24.71 1.80 24.93
N TYR A 255 24.90 2.74 25.85
CA TYR A 255 24.67 4.16 25.61
C TYR A 255 25.62 4.73 24.55
N ALA A 256 26.84 4.21 24.47
CA ALA A 256 27.80 4.59 23.44
C ALA A 256 27.33 4.14 22.04
N GLY A 257 26.81 2.91 21.92
CA GLY A 257 26.20 2.41 20.69
C GLY A 257 24.96 3.20 20.28
N ALA A 258 24.07 3.49 21.24
CA ALA A 258 22.89 4.32 21.01
C ALA A 258 23.26 5.73 20.52
N ALA A 259 24.23 6.38 21.19
CA ALA A 259 24.71 7.71 20.81
C ALA A 259 25.33 7.71 19.40
N ARG A 260 26.12 6.69 19.02
CA ARG A 260 26.63 6.58 17.64
C ARG A 260 25.51 6.49 16.61
N ALA A 261 24.48 5.69 16.89
CA ALA A 261 23.36 5.49 15.97
C ALA A 261 22.47 6.75 15.84
N TRP A 262 22.10 7.39 16.95
CA TRP A 262 21.31 8.64 16.91
C TRP A 262 22.11 9.82 16.36
N ARG A 263 23.44 9.85 16.53
CA ARG A 263 24.29 10.85 15.88
C ARG A 263 24.21 10.76 14.36
N GLN A 264 24.30 9.55 13.79
CA GLN A 264 24.11 9.36 12.35
C GLN A 264 22.73 9.80 11.85
N LEU A 265 21.68 9.64 12.67
CA LEU A 265 20.34 10.11 12.32
C LEU A 265 20.25 11.64 12.37
N ALA A 266 20.74 12.26 13.43
CA ALA A 266 20.78 13.71 13.60
C ALA A 266 21.68 14.41 12.56
N ASP A 267 22.78 13.80 12.15
CA ASP A 267 23.65 14.35 11.11
C ASP A 267 22.99 14.27 9.72
N ALA A 268 22.18 13.23 9.49
CA ALA A 268 21.44 13.06 8.24
C ALA A 268 20.20 13.96 8.12
N ASP A 269 19.63 14.34 9.26
CA ASP A 269 18.50 15.27 9.37
C ASP A 269 18.69 16.19 10.60
N PRO A 270 19.37 17.34 10.43
CA PRO A 270 19.63 18.27 11.53
C PRO A 270 18.38 18.87 12.19
N ASP A 271 17.25 18.81 11.49
CA ASP A 271 15.95 19.30 11.94
C ASP A 271 15.12 18.21 12.64
N ASP A 272 15.58 16.95 12.65
CA ASP A 272 15.00 15.88 13.46
C ASP A 272 15.34 16.08 14.94
N VAL A 273 14.49 16.87 15.59
CA VAL A 273 14.52 17.15 17.01
C VAL A 273 14.46 15.87 17.85
N GLY A 274 13.72 14.85 17.41
CA GLY A 274 13.59 13.57 18.11
C GLY A 274 14.92 12.83 18.19
N SER A 275 15.60 12.67 17.06
CA SER A 275 16.94 12.05 17.01
C SER A 275 17.97 12.83 17.82
N ARG A 276 17.93 14.17 17.76
CA ARG A 276 18.84 15.03 18.54
C ARG A 276 18.60 14.94 20.05
N SER A 277 17.35 14.92 20.48
CA SER A 277 17.00 14.77 21.90
C SER A 277 17.44 13.39 22.42
N ASN A 278 17.16 12.33 21.65
CA ASN A 278 17.58 10.98 22.01
C ASN A 278 19.11 10.81 22.02
N LEU A 279 19.83 11.46 21.08
CA LEU A 279 21.29 11.54 21.11
C LEU A 279 21.78 12.15 22.42
N ALA A 280 21.23 13.30 22.82
CA ALA A 280 21.62 13.95 24.07
C ALA A 280 21.33 13.06 25.29
N ALA A 281 20.19 12.38 25.33
CA ALA A 281 19.88 11.40 26.38
C ALA A 281 20.90 10.25 26.44
N ALA A 282 21.28 9.69 25.28
CA ALA A 282 22.32 8.66 25.20
C ALA A 282 23.69 9.16 25.66
N LEU A 283 24.09 10.37 25.25
CA LEU A 283 25.34 10.99 25.67
C LEU A 283 25.37 11.23 27.18
N PHE A 284 24.27 11.73 27.75
CA PHE A 284 24.13 11.95 29.18
C PHE A 284 24.29 10.64 29.97
N ALA A 285 23.60 9.59 29.54
CA ALA A 285 23.68 8.26 30.14
C ALA A 285 25.07 7.61 29.98
N ALA A 286 25.78 7.91 28.89
CA ALA A 286 27.17 7.51 28.66
C ALA A 286 28.19 8.34 29.47
N GLY A 287 27.75 9.32 30.26
CA GLY A 287 28.62 10.21 31.04
C GLY A 287 29.19 11.41 30.27
N GLN A 288 28.87 11.56 28.98
CA GLN A 288 29.25 12.69 28.13
C GLN A 288 28.32 13.89 28.35
N ARG A 289 28.18 14.29 29.62
CA ARG A 289 27.14 15.25 30.08
C ARG A 289 27.27 16.63 29.45
N ALA A 290 28.48 17.15 29.27
CA ALA A 290 28.70 18.47 28.69
C ALA A 290 28.19 18.56 27.24
N GLU A 291 28.38 17.50 26.44
CA GLU A 291 27.88 17.47 25.07
C GLU A 291 26.35 17.34 25.03
N ALA A 292 25.77 16.50 25.91
CA ALA A 292 24.32 16.37 26.04
C ALA A 292 23.66 17.71 26.39
N GLU A 293 24.19 18.41 27.41
CA GLU A 293 23.68 19.73 27.83
C GLU A 293 23.75 20.77 26.71
N ARG A 294 24.84 20.78 25.92
CA ARG A 294 24.97 21.66 24.75
C ARG A 294 23.87 21.39 23.72
N ILE A 295 23.59 20.11 23.43
CA ILE A 295 22.55 19.74 22.47
C ILE A 295 21.17 20.14 22.98
N TRP A 296 20.81 19.79 24.23
CA TRP A 296 19.51 20.16 24.78
C TRP A 296 19.34 21.68 24.89
N SER A 297 20.39 22.42 25.23
CA SER A 297 20.36 23.89 25.27
C SER A 297 20.09 24.49 23.89
N ALA A 298 20.72 23.96 22.84
CA ALA A 298 20.43 24.37 21.47
C ALA A 298 18.99 24.06 21.05
N LEU A 299 18.45 22.91 21.48
CA LEU A 299 17.04 22.55 21.25
C LEU A 299 16.10 23.54 21.95
N VAL A 300 16.32 23.81 23.24
CA VAL A 300 15.52 24.76 24.03
C VAL A 300 15.59 26.19 23.47
N ALA A 301 16.75 26.61 22.96
CA ALA A 301 16.91 27.91 22.30
C ALA A 301 16.16 27.99 20.96
N GLY A 302 16.10 26.87 20.22
CA GLY A 302 15.37 26.75 18.97
C GLY A 302 13.86 26.54 19.11
N GLY A 303 13.31 26.60 20.33
CA GLY A 303 11.87 26.37 20.57
C GLY A 303 11.43 24.90 20.41
N SER A 304 12.38 23.96 20.48
CA SER A 304 12.12 22.51 20.47
C SER A 304 11.33 22.08 21.74
N PRO A 305 10.79 20.84 21.79
CA PRO A 305 9.66 20.53 22.66
C PRO A 305 10.06 20.53 24.14
N PRO A 306 9.07 20.65 25.05
CA PRO A 306 9.28 20.93 26.47
C PRO A 306 10.22 19.93 27.16
N GLU A 307 10.26 18.69 26.71
CA GLU A 307 11.09 17.60 27.24
C GLU A 307 12.57 17.97 27.29
N ALA A 308 13.09 18.74 26.32
CA ALA A 308 14.48 19.20 26.36
C ALA A 308 14.76 20.14 27.56
N SER A 309 13.76 20.90 28.01
CA SER A 309 13.87 21.68 29.25
C SER A 309 13.85 20.77 30.48
N TYR A 310 13.02 19.73 30.49
CA TYR A 310 13.02 18.76 31.58
C TYR A 310 14.39 18.05 31.71
N ASP A 311 14.97 17.62 30.59
CA ASP A 311 16.26 16.94 30.59
C ASP A 311 17.42 17.84 31.04
N LEU A 312 17.43 19.12 30.65
CA LEU A 312 18.38 20.10 31.19
C LEU A 312 18.22 20.28 32.69
N ALA A 313 17.00 20.25 33.22
CA ALA A 313 16.79 20.34 34.66
C ALA A 313 17.35 19.13 35.42
N VAL A 314 17.20 17.94 34.85
CA VAL A 314 17.81 16.70 35.38
C VAL A 314 19.33 16.81 35.34
N ALA A 315 19.90 17.28 34.22
CA ALA A 315 21.34 17.47 34.09
C ALA A 315 21.90 18.47 35.11
N ALA A 316 21.21 19.60 35.32
CA ALA A 316 21.56 20.59 36.32
C ALA A 316 21.49 20.03 37.75
N ASP A 317 20.49 19.21 38.08
CA ASP A 317 20.39 18.53 39.37
C ASP A 317 21.59 17.60 39.62
N HIS A 318 22.05 16.88 38.60
CA HIS A 318 23.24 16.03 38.70
C HIS A 318 24.54 16.80 38.92
N ARG A 319 24.57 18.10 38.57
CA ARG A 319 25.70 19.01 38.85
C ARG A 319 25.55 19.76 40.18
N GLY A 320 24.41 19.62 40.87
CA GLY A 320 24.09 20.39 42.07
C GLY A 320 23.63 21.82 41.80
N ASP A 321 23.37 22.18 40.54
CA ASP A 321 22.86 23.51 40.18
C ASP A 321 21.33 23.54 40.29
N TYR A 322 20.85 23.55 41.53
CA TYR A 322 19.43 23.45 41.83
C TYR A 322 18.64 24.67 41.34
N LYS A 323 19.28 25.84 41.20
CA LYS A 323 18.64 27.05 40.69
C LYS A 323 18.35 26.94 39.20
N VAL A 324 19.34 26.52 38.41
CA VAL A 324 19.16 26.27 36.97
C VAL A 324 18.16 25.13 36.75
N SER A 325 18.23 24.06 37.56
CA SER A 325 17.25 22.98 37.51
C SER A 325 15.81 23.49 37.72
N TRP A 326 15.58 24.31 38.76
CA TRP A 326 14.28 24.89 39.05
C TRP A 326 13.75 25.75 37.88
N GLN A 327 14.59 26.59 37.27
CA GLN A 327 14.19 27.43 36.13
C GLN A 327 13.72 26.58 34.94
N HIS A 328 14.46 25.53 34.61
CA HIS A 328 14.12 24.64 33.51
C HIS A 328 12.87 23.80 33.78
N LEU A 329 12.65 23.34 35.02
CA LEU A 329 11.41 22.66 35.40
C LEU A 329 10.19 23.59 35.30
N LYS A 330 10.32 24.87 35.67
CA LYS A 330 9.23 25.83 35.49
C LYS A 330 8.91 26.02 34.01
N ARG A 331 9.92 26.21 33.16
CA ARG A 331 9.72 26.31 31.71
C ARG A 331 9.04 25.06 31.13
N TYR A 332 9.43 23.87 31.58
CA TYR A 332 8.75 22.63 31.22
C TYR A 332 7.26 22.64 31.63
N LEU A 333 6.96 23.04 32.86
CA LEU A 333 5.58 23.09 33.37
C LEU A 333 4.71 24.16 32.71
N GLU A 334 5.29 25.30 32.33
CA GLU A 334 4.61 26.36 31.58
C GLU A 334 4.16 25.84 30.21
N ALA A 335 5.02 25.06 29.54
CA ALA A 335 4.73 24.50 28.23
C ALA A 335 3.96 23.16 28.27
N SER A 336 3.96 22.45 29.40
CA SER A 336 3.24 21.18 29.57
C SER A 336 2.57 21.06 30.95
N PRO A 337 1.50 21.84 31.21
CA PRO A 337 0.87 21.92 32.53
C PRO A 337 0.21 20.61 32.97
N ALA A 338 -0.24 19.76 32.05
CA ALA A 338 -0.90 18.50 32.38
C ALA A 338 0.10 17.35 32.69
N SER A 339 1.29 17.38 32.08
CA SER A 339 2.19 16.21 31.96
C SER A 339 3.29 16.13 33.03
N GLY A 340 3.12 16.81 34.17
CA GLY A 340 4.25 17.25 34.98
C GLY A 340 4.16 17.05 36.49
N ASP A 341 3.41 16.08 37.02
CA ASP A 341 3.30 15.90 38.48
C ASP A 341 4.67 15.79 39.17
N LEU A 342 5.56 14.95 38.65
CA LEU A 342 6.92 14.84 39.19
C LEU A 342 7.72 16.16 39.04
N ALA A 343 7.54 16.88 37.93
CA ALA A 343 8.18 18.17 37.73
C ALA A 343 7.65 19.22 38.71
N ARG A 344 6.33 19.24 38.98
CA ARG A 344 5.70 20.10 39.99
C ARG A 344 6.21 19.80 41.39
N GLU A 345 6.29 18.52 41.75
CA GLU A 345 6.83 18.09 43.04
C GLU A 345 8.28 18.55 43.21
N ARG A 346 9.12 18.38 42.18
CA ARG A 346 10.51 18.85 42.19
C ARG A 346 10.60 20.37 42.29
N VAL A 347 9.76 21.12 41.58
CA VAL A 347 9.69 22.59 41.70
C VAL A 347 9.34 22.99 43.12
N ARG A 348 8.23 22.50 43.67
CA ARG A 348 7.78 22.80 45.04
C ARG A 348 8.81 22.41 46.09
N ALA A 349 9.48 21.27 45.92
CA ALA A 349 10.55 20.84 46.81
C ALA A 349 11.71 21.84 46.82
N LYS A 350 12.16 22.28 45.64
CA LYS A 350 13.24 23.26 45.52
C LYS A 350 12.84 24.64 46.06
N GLU A 351 11.60 25.07 45.85
CA GLU A 351 11.07 26.33 46.41
C GLU A 351 11.09 26.29 47.95
N ARG A 352 10.65 25.18 48.57
CA ARG A 352 10.68 25.03 50.03
C ARG A 352 12.09 24.95 50.61
N VAL A 353 12.98 24.19 49.98
CA VAL A 353 14.32 23.91 50.53
C VAL A 353 15.28 25.07 50.30
N PHE A 354 15.21 25.71 49.13
CA PHE A 354 16.19 26.74 48.72
C PHE A 354 15.61 28.15 48.64
N GLY A 355 14.32 28.34 48.94
CA GLY A 355 13.67 29.66 48.88
C GLY A 355 13.55 30.24 47.47
N PHE A 356 13.61 29.40 46.43
CA PHE A 356 13.43 29.88 45.06
C PHE A 356 12.01 30.43 44.86
N GLY A 357 11.87 31.51 44.09
CA GLY A 357 10.58 32.14 43.80
C GLY A 357 10.04 33.10 44.86
N ALA A 358 10.68 33.23 46.04
CA ALA A 358 10.23 34.10 47.13
C ALA A 358 10.54 35.62 46.94
N GLY A 359 10.92 36.07 45.74
CA GLY A 359 11.26 37.47 45.46
C GLY A 359 10.67 37.94 44.14
N GLY A 360 9.54 38.66 44.21
CA GLY A 360 8.86 39.24 43.04
C GLY A 360 7.50 39.86 43.35
N GLY A 361 7.31 40.39 44.57
CA GLY A 361 6.05 40.98 45.00
C GLY A 361 6.24 41.79 46.28
N SER A 362 6.90 42.93 46.16
CA SER A 362 6.89 44.04 47.11
C SER A 362 7.10 45.32 46.32
#